data_AF-A0A956T0P0-F1
#
_entry.id   AF-A0A956T0P0-F1
#
_cell.length_a   1.000
_cell.length_b   1.000
_cell.length_c   1.000
_cell.angle_alpha   90.00
_cell.angle_beta   90.00
_cell.angle_gamma   90.00
#
_symmetry.space_group_name_H-M   'P 1'
#
loop_
_entity.id
_entity.type
_entity.pdbx_description
1 polymer ?
#
loop_
_entity_poly.entity_id
_entity_poly.type
_entity_poly.pdbx_seq_one_letter_code
_entity_poly.pdbx_strand_id
1 'polypeptide(L)'
;MIRFRRSAGFTVIETFTALAIFSGIMVVTTMLLRQSVWVWTAGDSREDASIVLSKARSAMNRDLLQADLDPGDAGELHFGRTQTPSGLGGGDAIWFLSAAGPDNSFERNVDGLPHWQRNVLYYLAKPQNHDALYKQSCSSGSNPAGDDVCPHKMLIRVVIDNPPVTVPWPDPPAKPGPGDVPEELIDPSEIVSYLIAPNGLDMSGILAQPGVEEARIITTGLLWFKVAPAPGAPTAGLEVDLRALAIKEASKVVPVGSISVLNDPKTLSSVFSLFPRN
;
A
#
# COMPACT_ATOMS: atom_id res chain seq x y z
N MET A 1 60.84 -20.17 -51.06
CA MET A 1 60.49 -18.77 -51.42
C MET A 1 59.32 -18.33 -50.55
N ILE A 2 59.57 -17.50 -49.53
CA ILE A 2 58.52 -16.93 -48.68
C ILE A 2 58.36 -15.48 -49.13
N ARG A 3 57.23 -15.16 -49.79
CA ARG A 3 56.87 -13.78 -50.12
C ARG A 3 56.42 -13.10 -48.83
N PHE A 4 57.27 -12.24 -48.26
CA PHE A 4 56.82 -11.27 -47.25
C PHE A 4 55.83 -10.32 -47.91
N ARG A 5 54.55 -10.46 -47.54
CA ARG A 5 53.48 -9.54 -47.91
C ARG A 5 53.81 -8.19 -47.26
N ARG A 6 54.17 -7.17 -48.05
CA ARG A 6 54.35 -5.81 -47.54
C ARG A 6 53.02 -5.37 -46.93
N SER A 7 52.98 -5.19 -45.61
CA SER A 7 51.89 -4.46 -44.95
C SER A 7 51.99 -3.01 -45.41
N ALA A 8 51.11 -2.58 -46.29
CA ALA A 8 50.96 -1.17 -46.60
C ALA A 8 50.55 -0.44 -45.30
N GLY A 9 51.30 0.57 -44.88
CA GLY A 9 50.95 1.40 -43.74
C GLY A 9 49.72 2.25 -44.04
N PHE A 10 48.90 2.53 -43.03
CA PHE A 10 47.72 3.38 -43.17
C PHE A 10 48.12 4.82 -43.49
N THR A 11 47.39 5.46 -44.41
CA THR A 11 47.58 6.87 -44.70
C THR A 11 46.96 7.74 -43.60
N VAL A 12 47.52 8.93 -43.36
CA VAL A 12 47.01 9.88 -42.36
C VAL A 12 45.53 10.21 -42.61
N ILE A 13 45.12 10.34 -43.88
CA ILE A 13 43.73 10.57 -44.27
C ILE A 13 42.82 9.39 -43.90
N GLU A 14 43.25 8.14 -44.12
CA GLU A 14 42.48 6.96 -43.68
C GLU A 14 42.30 6.95 -42.16
N THR A 15 43.33 7.28 -41.38
CA THR A 15 43.22 7.33 -39.91
C THR A 15 42.26 8.42 -39.43
N PHE A 16 42.29 9.62 -40.03
CA PHE A 16 41.33 10.68 -39.70
C PHE A 16 39.89 10.29 -40.07
N THR A 17 39.70 9.66 -41.23
CA THR A 17 38.39 9.21 -41.68
C THR A 17 37.84 8.11 -40.76
N ALA A 18 38.67 7.15 -40.37
CA ALA A 18 38.28 6.09 -39.45
C ALA A 18 37.93 6.63 -38.06
N LEU A 19 38.71 7.58 -37.52
CA LEU A 19 38.43 8.23 -36.25
C LEU A 19 37.12 9.04 -36.29
N ALA A 20 36.85 9.77 -37.38
CA ALA A 20 35.62 10.52 -37.55
C ALA A 20 34.39 9.61 -37.59
N ILE A 21 34.46 8.50 -38.35
CA ILE A 21 33.39 7.50 -38.41
C ILE A 21 33.17 6.86 -37.04
N PHE A 22 34.25 6.44 -36.37
CA PHE A 22 34.16 5.82 -35.05
C PHE A 22 33.60 6.78 -34.00
N SER A 23 34.01 8.05 -34.01
CA SER A 23 33.45 9.08 -33.15
C SER A 23 31.96 9.30 -33.44
N GLY A 24 31.55 9.32 -34.71
CA GLY A 24 30.14 9.43 -35.09
C GLY A 24 29.31 8.26 -34.57
N ILE A 25 29.81 7.03 -34.75
CA ILE A 25 29.18 5.82 -34.22
C ILE A 25 29.09 5.91 -32.69
N MET A 26 30.16 6.27 -32.00
CA MET A 26 30.20 6.39 -30.53
C MET A 26 29.17 7.39 -29.98
N VAL A 27 28.98 8.54 -30.64
CA VAL A 27 27.97 9.53 -30.24
C VAL A 27 26.57 8.94 -30.40
N VAL A 28 26.28 8.32 -31.54
CA VAL A 28 24.97 7.70 -31.81
C VAL A 28 24.69 6.57 -30.82
N THR A 29 25.64 5.67 -30.58
CA THR A 29 25.48 4.57 -29.62
C THR A 29 25.28 5.08 -28.20
N THR A 30 25.96 6.17 -27.81
CA THR A 30 25.78 6.79 -26.49
C THR A 30 24.39 7.39 -26.34
N MET A 31 23.87 8.06 -27.38
CA MET A 31 22.51 8.59 -27.37
C MET A 31 21.46 7.46 -27.27
N LEU A 32 21.64 6.40 -28.05
CA LEU A 32 20.76 5.22 -27.99
C LEU A 32 20.79 4.57 -26.61
N LEU A 33 21.98 4.37 -26.04
CA LEU A 33 22.12 3.80 -24.70
C LEU A 33 21.42 4.67 -23.65
N ARG A 34 21.58 5.99 -23.72
CA ARG A 34 20.94 6.92 -22.79
C ARG A 34 19.42 6.86 -22.89
N GLN A 35 18.88 6.74 -24.11
CA GLN A 35 17.45 6.58 -24.34
C GLN A 35 16.95 5.21 -23.84
N SER A 36 17.69 4.12 -24.10
CA SER A 36 17.35 2.79 -23.61
C SER A 36 17.31 2.74 -22.08
N VAL A 37 18.30 3.32 -21.40
CA VAL A 37 18.32 3.41 -19.93
C VAL A 37 17.13 4.22 -19.43
N TRP A 38 16.79 5.34 -20.08
CA TRP A 38 15.65 6.15 -19.69
C TRP A 38 14.33 5.38 -19.78
N VAL A 39 14.06 4.73 -20.92
CA VAL A 39 12.85 3.92 -21.13
C VAL A 39 12.81 2.76 -20.14
N TRP A 40 13.92 2.07 -19.93
CA TRP A 40 14.01 0.96 -18.99
C TRP A 40 13.67 1.40 -17.56
N THR A 41 14.29 2.48 -17.07
CA THR A 41 14.00 2.99 -15.72
C THR A 41 12.56 3.48 -15.54
N ALA A 42 11.94 4.03 -16.59
CA ALA A 42 10.54 4.45 -16.54
C ALA A 42 9.61 3.24 -16.47
N GLY A 43 9.88 2.20 -17.28
CA GLY A 43 9.16 0.93 -17.23
C GLY A 43 9.25 0.26 -15.86
N ASP A 44 10.47 0.05 -15.38
CA ASP A 44 10.77 -0.54 -14.06
C ASP A 44 10.05 0.22 -12.92
N SER A 45 10.12 1.55 -12.93
CA SER A 45 9.50 2.36 -11.88
C SER A 45 7.97 2.29 -11.86
N ARG A 46 7.33 2.16 -13.03
CA ARG A 46 5.87 2.03 -13.15
C ARG A 46 5.43 0.62 -12.76
N GLU A 47 6.22 -0.38 -13.13
CA GLU A 47 5.99 -1.76 -12.72
C GLU A 47 6.04 -1.88 -11.20
N ASP A 48 7.07 -1.34 -10.54
CA ASP A 48 7.18 -1.28 -9.07
C ASP A 48 5.91 -0.70 -8.43
N ALA A 49 5.47 0.47 -8.90
CA ALA A 49 4.27 1.14 -8.39
C ALA A 49 2.99 0.33 -8.66
N SER A 50 2.88 -0.34 -9.81
CA SER A 50 1.76 -1.22 -10.13
C SER A 50 1.70 -2.46 -9.22
N ILE A 51 2.85 -3.04 -8.89
CA ILE A 51 2.98 -4.18 -7.98
C ILE A 51 2.54 -3.76 -6.56
N VAL A 52 2.99 -2.59 -6.09
CA VAL A 52 2.57 -2.03 -4.80
C VAL A 52 1.05 -1.88 -4.72
N LEU A 53 0.43 -1.29 -5.75
CA LEU A 53 -1.03 -1.13 -5.82
C LEU A 53 -1.76 -2.47 -5.87
N SER A 54 -1.25 -3.42 -6.67
CA SER A 54 -1.82 -4.76 -6.79
C SER A 54 -1.79 -5.52 -5.46
N LYS A 55 -0.67 -5.48 -4.73
CA LYS A 55 -0.52 -6.09 -3.40
C LYS A 55 -1.51 -5.49 -2.40
N ALA A 56 -1.57 -4.16 -2.33
CA ALA A 56 -2.50 -3.46 -1.44
C ALA A 56 -3.96 -3.81 -1.75
N ARG A 57 -4.37 -3.70 -3.02
CA ARG A 57 -5.71 -4.04 -3.46
C ARG A 57 -6.06 -5.50 -3.17
N SER A 58 -5.17 -6.44 -3.50
CA SER A 58 -5.42 -7.87 -3.30
C SER A 58 -5.62 -8.21 -1.83
N ALA A 59 -4.77 -7.68 -0.95
CA ALA A 59 -4.88 -7.89 0.49
C ALA A 59 -6.17 -7.29 1.06
N MET A 60 -6.46 -6.03 0.73
CA MET A 60 -7.68 -5.36 1.19
C MET A 60 -8.94 -6.04 0.66
N ASN A 61 -8.98 -6.38 -0.63
CA ASN A 61 -10.12 -7.04 -1.23
C ASN A 61 -10.38 -8.42 -0.60
N ARG A 62 -9.33 -9.19 -0.29
CA ARG A 62 -9.51 -10.49 0.38
C ARG A 62 -10.14 -10.32 1.76
N ASP A 63 -9.66 -9.39 2.57
CA ASP A 63 -10.13 -9.22 3.94
C ASP A 63 -11.50 -8.52 3.97
N LEU A 64 -11.74 -7.54 3.09
CA LEU A 64 -13.03 -6.84 2.98
C LEU A 64 -14.15 -7.73 2.41
N LEU A 65 -13.81 -8.77 1.65
CA LEU A 65 -14.80 -9.79 1.26
C LEU A 65 -15.23 -10.69 2.44
N GLN A 66 -14.46 -10.70 3.53
CA GLN A 66 -14.79 -11.41 4.77
C GLN A 66 -15.48 -10.50 5.80
N ALA A 67 -15.56 -9.20 5.52
CA ALA A 67 -16.22 -8.24 6.37
C ALA A 67 -17.74 -8.46 6.36
N ASP A 68 -18.38 -8.21 7.50
CA ASP A 68 -19.83 -8.36 7.68
C ASP A 68 -20.67 -7.53 6.70
N LEU A 69 -21.77 -8.17 6.33
CA LEU A 69 -23.02 -7.62 5.85
C LEU A 69 -24.13 -8.25 6.64
N ASP A 70 -24.55 -7.62 7.73
CA ASP A 70 -25.61 -8.17 8.55
C ASP A 70 -26.92 -8.14 7.74
N PRO A 71 -27.59 -9.28 7.50
CA PRO A 71 -28.92 -9.31 6.92
C PRO A 71 -30.01 -8.77 7.86
N GLY A 72 -29.67 -8.55 9.14
CA GLY A 72 -30.61 -8.19 10.22
C GLY A 72 -30.83 -6.69 10.42
N ASP A 73 -29.81 -5.85 10.15
CA ASP A 73 -29.88 -4.40 10.31
C ASP A 73 -29.69 -3.69 8.95
N ALA A 74 -30.80 -3.54 8.22
CA ALA A 74 -30.95 -2.68 7.04
C ALA A 74 -29.93 -2.85 5.87
N GLY A 75 -29.07 -3.87 5.87
CA GLY A 75 -28.03 -4.05 4.85
C GLY A 75 -26.93 -2.97 4.90
N GLU A 76 -26.69 -2.38 6.07
CA GLU A 76 -25.60 -1.43 6.27
C GLU A 76 -24.28 -2.19 6.48
N LEU A 77 -23.20 -1.75 5.80
CA LEU A 77 -21.88 -2.32 6.02
C LEU A 77 -21.39 -1.97 7.44
N HIS A 78 -20.97 -2.96 8.23
CA HIS A 78 -20.39 -2.74 9.57
C HIS A 78 -18.89 -2.39 9.46
N PHE A 79 -18.62 -1.15 9.02
CA PHE A 79 -17.27 -0.60 8.95
C PHE A 79 -17.20 0.74 9.67
N GLY A 80 -16.04 1.01 10.25
CA GLY A 80 -15.68 2.30 10.76
C GLY A 80 -14.70 2.98 9.81
N ARG A 81 -14.79 4.31 9.73
CA ARG A 81 -13.84 5.14 9.00
C ARG A 81 -13.49 6.36 9.81
N THR A 82 -12.20 6.69 9.85
CA THR A 82 -11.70 7.93 10.44
C THR A 82 -10.54 8.49 9.60
N GLN A 83 -10.14 9.72 9.86
CA GLN A 83 -8.92 10.27 9.29
C GLN A 83 -7.74 9.94 10.19
N THR A 84 -6.61 9.58 9.59
CA THR A 84 -5.39 9.35 10.38
C THR A 84 -4.91 10.66 11.02
N PRO A 85 -4.34 10.63 12.24
CA PRO A 85 -3.78 11.81 12.88
C PRO A 85 -2.73 12.51 12.03
N SER A 86 -2.58 13.82 12.24
CA SER A 86 -1.51 14.59 11.61
C SER A 86 -0.13 14.02 11.98
N GLY A 87 0.77 13.94 11.00
CA GLY A 87 2.11 13.37 11.20
C GLY A 87 2.25 11.88 10.88
N LEU A 88 1.16 11.09 10.84
CA LEU A 88 1.22 9.70 10.39
C LEU A 88 1.41 9.53 8.88
N GLY A 89 1.35 10.60 8.09
CA GLY A 89 1.32 10.49 6.62
C GLY A 89 -0.09 10.57 6.03
N GLY A 90 -1.10 10.88 6.84
CA GLY A 90 -2.41 11.28 6.34
C GLY A 90 -3.18 10.19 5.56
N GLY A 91 -4.35 10.57 5.05
CA GLY A 91 -5.30 9.66 4.43
C GLY A 91 -6.37 9.21 5.42
N ASP A 92 -7.10 8.16 5.03
CA ASP A 92 -8.13 7.56 5.87
C ASP A 92 -7.61 6.29 6.55
N ALA A 93 -8.27 5.92 7.63
CA ALA A 93 -8.21 4.61 8.24
C ALA A 93 -9.60 3.96 8.13
N ILE A 94 -9.63 2.66 7.86
CA ILE A 94 -10.85 1.85 7.82
C ILE A 94 -10.67 0.63 8.70
N TRP A 95 -11.70 0.26 9.44
CA TRP A 95 -11.76 -1.01 10.15
C TRP A 95 -13.14 -1.64 10.01
N PHE A 96 -13.19 -2.96 10.18
CA PHE A 96 -14.40 -3.74 10.02
C PHE A 96 -14.28 -5.04 10.81
N LEU A 97 -15.42 -5.66 11.10
CA LEU A 97 -15.49 -6.95 11.78
C LEU A 97 -15.17 -8.09 10.81
N SER A 98 -14.41 -9.07 11.29
CA SER A 98 -14.10 -10.32 10.60
C SER A 98 -14.49 -11.51 11.46
N ALA A 99 -15.12 -12.49 10.82
CA ALA A 99 -15.47 -13.79 11.42
C ALA A 99 -14.36 -14.84 11.19
N ALA A 100 -13.18 -14.41 10.74
CA ALA A 100 -12.03 -15.29 10.63
C ALA A 100 -11.46 -15.58 12.03
N GLY A 101 -11.41 -16.87 12.38
CA GLY A 101 -10.75 -17.46 13.54
C GLY A 101 -9.24 -17.24 13.60
N PRO A 102 -8.58 -17.59 14.73
CA PRO A 102 -7.13 -17.47 14.88
C PRO A 102 -6.33 -18.26 13.83
N ASP A 103 -6.94 -19.32 13.30
CA ASP A 103 -6.41 -20.17 12.22
C ASP A 103 -6.85 -19.72 10.81
N ASN A 104 -7.51 -18.57 10.69
CA ASN A 104 -8.23 -18.07 9.50
C ASN A 104 -9.40 -18.96 9.04
N SER A 105 -9.90 -19.87 9.86
CA SER A 105 -11.16 -20.56 9.58
C SER A 105 -12.33 -19.58 9.74
N PHE A 106 -13.38 -19.72 8.94
CA PHE A 106 -14.55 -18.84 9.08
C PHE A 106 -15.48 -19.43 10.14
N GLU A 107 -15.61 -18.77 11.28
CA GLU A 107 -16.45 -19.24 12.38
C GLU A 107 -17.90 -18.81 12.18
N ARG A 108 -18.82 -19.71 12.55
CA ARG A 108 -20.26 -19.50 12.45
C ARG A 108 -20.93 -19.89 13.76
N ASN A 109 -21.91 -19.10 14.16
CA ASN A 109 -22.81 -19.41 15.26
C ASN A 109 -23.69 -20.63 14.93
N VAL A 110 -24.39 -21.14 15.95
CA VAL A 110 -25.35 -22.26 15.84
C VAL A 110 -26.45 -22.02 14.80
N ASP A 111 -26.78 -20.76 14.52
CA ASP A 111 -27.77 -20.35 13.54
C ASP A 111 -27.20 -20.26 12.11
N GLY A 112 -25.91 -20.59 11.92
CA GLY A 112 -25.22 -20.54 10.62
C GLY A 112 -24.77 -19.15 10.18
N LEU A 113 -25.04 -18.12 11.00
CA LEU A 113 -24.56 -16.75 10.86
C LEU A 113 -23.07 -16.65 11.22
N PRO A 114 -22.31 -15.69 10.66
CA PRO A 114 -20.92 -15.46 11.05
C PRO A 114 -20.78 -15.18 12.56
N HIS A 115 -19.72 -15.68 13.17
CA HIS A 115 -19.35 -15.33 14.54
C HIS A 115 -18.22 -14.30 14.50
N TRP A 116 -18.54 -13.03 14.79
CA TRP A 116 -17.57 -11.93 14.74
C TRP A 116 -16.56 -12.04 15.88
N GLN A 117 -15.28 -12.04 15.52
CA GLN A 117 -14.20 -12.28 16.48
C GLN A 117 -13.07 -11.26 16.46
N ARG A 118 -12.86 -10.58 15.32
CA ARG A 118 -11.74 -9.66 15.14
C ARG A 118 -12.13 -8.37 14.45
N ASN A 119 -11.62 -7.24 14.95
CA ASN A 119 -11.53 -5.98 14.24
C ASN A 119 -10.27 -5.97 13.34
N VAL A 120 -10.46 -5.78 12.02
CA VAL A 120 -9.36 -5.66 11.06
C VAL A 120 -9.21 -4.20 10.62
N LEU A 121 -8.10 -3.57 10.98
CA LEU A 121 -7.79 -2.16 10.71
C LEU A 121 -6.77 -2.02 9.58
N TYR A 122 -7.04 -1.10 8.65
CA TYR A 122 -6.14 -0.67 7.58
C TYR A 122 -5.91 0.84 7.62
N TYR A 123 -4.65 1.26 7.54
CA TYR A 123 -4.28 2.67 7.43
C TYR A 123 -2.90 2.85 6.78
N LEU A 124 -2.63 4.06 6.30
CA LEU A 124 -1.29 4.43 5.85
C LEU A 124 -0.47 5.05 6.98
N ALA A 125 0.80 4.67 7.04
CA ALA A 125 1.77 5.28 7.93
C ALA A 125 3.08 5.63 7.22
N LYS A 126 3.60 6.82 7.46
CA LYS A 126 5.00 7.18 7.21
C LYS A 126 5.83 6.67 8.40
N PRO A 127 6.86 5.83 8.20
CA PRO A 127 7.64 5.30 9.31
C PRO A 127 8.39 6.40 10.06
N GLN A 128 8.61 6.22 11.37
CA GLN A 128 9.24 7.24 12.23
C GLN A 128 10.69 7.58 11.81
N ASN A 129 11.46 6.59 11.35
CA ASN A 129 12.83 6.75 10.86
C ASN A 129 12.91 6.94 9.32
N HIS A 130 11.86 7.50 8.72
CA HIS A 130 11.67 7.64 7.26
C HIS A 130 12.93 8.08 6.50
N ASP A 131 13.56 9.18 6.90
CA ASP A 131 14.70 9.75 6.15
C ASP A 131 15.91 8.82 6.14
N ALA A 132 16.14 8.10 7.25
CA ALA A 132 17.20 7.11 7.34
C ALA A 132 16.91 5.87 6.49
N LEU A 133 15.64 5.48 6.38
CA LEU A 133 15.18 4.32 5.61
C LEU A 133 15.21 4.59 4.10
N TYR A 134 14.68 5.73 3.66
CA TYR A 134 14.51 6.06 2.23
C TYR A 134 15.60 6.97 1.66
N LYS A 135 16.55 7.43 2.50
CA LYS A 135 17.63 8.36 2.11
C LYS A 135 17.13 9.65 1.47
N GLN A 136 15.90 10.04 1.82
CA GLN A 136 15.22 11.20 1.27
C GLN A 136 14.28 11.76 2.33
N SER A 137 14.29 13.07 2.49
CA SER A 137 13.33 13.77 3.34
C SER A 137 12.04 14.05 2.57
N CYS A 138 10.92 14.04 3.28
CA CYS A 138 9.64 14.49 2.75
C CYS A 138 9.03 15.53 3.68
N SER A 139 8.66 16.68 3.12
CA SER A 139 7.89 17.68 3.84
C SER A 139 6.49 17.14 4.17
N SER A 140 5.87 17.72 5.19
CA SER A 140 4.46 17.46 5.46
C SER A 140 3.63 18.13 4.36
N GLY A 141 2.81 17.35 3.65
CA GLY A 141 1.81 17.91 2.73
C GLY A 141 0.85 18.88 3.45
N SER A 142 0.40 19.91 2.74
CA SER A 142 -0.58 20.88 3.25
C SER A 142 -2.03 20.49 2.98
N ASN A 143 -2.25 19.36 2.30
CA ASN A 143 -3.57 18.90 1.93
C ASN A 143 -4.31 18.34 3.17
N PRO A 144 -5.46 18.91 3.54
CA PRO A 144 -6.20 18.50 4.73
C PRO A 144 -6.77 17.07 4.62
N ALA A 145 -6.90 16.55 3.39
CA ALA A 145 -7.35 15.19 3.17
C ALA A 145 -6.23 14.15 3.39
N GLY A 146 -4.96 14.55 3.43
CA GLY A 146 -3.85 13.63 3.67
C GLY A 146 -2.55 14.16 3.09
N ASP A 147 -1.43 13.55 3.45
CA ASP A 147 -0.13 13.92 2.88
C ASP A 147 -0.08 13.42 1.42
N ASP A 148 0.02 14.33 0.48
CA ASP A 148 0.11 14.06 -0.95
C ASP A 148 1.51 14.34 -1.53
N VAL A 149 2.48 14.52 -0.66
CA VAL A 149 3.87 14.88 -0.98
C VAL A 149 4.81 13.69 -0.82
N CYS A 150 4.63 12.89 0.24
CA CYS A 150 5.47 11.73 0.54
C CYS A 150 4.96 10.43 -0.10
N PRO A 151 5.64 9.80 -1.08
CA PRO A 151 5.22 8.52 -1.66
C PRO A 151 5.74 7.28 -0.90
N HIS A 152 6.36 7.46 0.27
CA HIS A 152 7.05 6.39 1.00
C HIS A 152 6.24 5.82 2.17
N LYS A 153 4.90 5.82 2.05
CA LYS A 153 4.02 5.35 3.10
C LYS A 153 3.82 3.85 3.01
N MET A 154 3.51 3.26 4.15
CA MET A 154 3.30 1.84 4.34
C MET A 154 1.83 1.60 4.58
N LEU A 155 1.23 0.63 3.87
CA LEU A 155 -0.10 0.14 4.23
C LEU A 155 0.06 -0.88 5.35
N ILE A 156 -0.51 -0.53 6.49
CA ILE A 156 -0.48 -1.37 7.69
C ILE A 156 -1.83 -2.04 7.83
N ARG A 157 -1.79 -3.33 8.16
CA ARG A 157 -2.94 -4.09 8.62
C ARG A 157 -2.72 -4.47 10.07
N VAL A 158 -3.71 -4.24 10.92
CA VAL A 158 -3.75 -4.65 12.32
C VAL A 158 -4.98 -5.51 12.56
N VAL A 159 -4.83 -6.58 13.31
CA VAL A 159 -5.91 -7.44 13.80
C VAL A 159 -6.00 -7.24 15.29
N ILE A 160 -7.19 -6.87 15.74
CA ILE A 160 -7.49 -6.52 17.13
C ILE A 160 -8.61 -7.44 17.59
N ASP A 161 -8.39 -8.12 18.71
CA ASP A 161 -9.41 -8.79 19.50
C ASP A 161 -9.73 -7.87 20.69
N ASN A 162 -10.79 -7.09 20.53
CA ASN A 162 -11.26 -6.11 21.50
C ASN A 162 -12.09 -6.83 22.57
N PRO A 163 -11.92 -6.51 23.87
CA PRO A 163 -12.75 -7.10 24.90
C PRO A 163 -14.26 -6.86 24.67
N PRO A 164 -15.12 -7.86 24.96
CA PRO A 164 -14.77 -9.16 25.57
C PRO A 164 -14.04 -10.09 24.60
N VAL A 165 -12.89 -10.64 25.05
CA VAL A 165 -12.04 -11.57 24.27
C VAL A 165 -12.88 -12.73 23.80
N THR A 166 -12.96 -12.92 22.49
CA THR A 166 -13.73 -14.02 21.89
C THR A 166 -13.00 -15.35 22.08
N VAL A 167 -13.71 -16.43 22.36
CA VAL A 167 -13.13 -17.79 22.42
C VAL A 167 -13.59 -18.62 21.22
N PRO A 168 -12.71 -19.43 20.61
CA PRO A 168 -13.06 -20.26 19.47
C PRO A 168 -14.19 -21.26 19.79
N TRP A 169 -15.14 -21.42 18.87
CA TRP A 169 -16.20 -22.44 18.95
C TRP A 169 -15.60 -23.84 18.64
N PRO A 170 -15.80 -24.91 19.45
CA PRO A 170 -17.06 -25.31 20.08
C PRO A 170 -16.93 -25.66 21.58
N ASP A 171 -16.06 -24.98 22.33
CA ASP A 171 -15.97 -25.12 23.80
C ASP A 171 -16.72 -23.98 24.51
N PRO A 172 -18.06 -23.93 24.50
CA PRO A 172 -18.78 -22.98 25.34
C PRO A 172 -18.61 -23.42 26.80
N PRO A 173 -18.26 -22.51 27.74
CA PRO A 173 -18.49 -22.80 29.15
C PRO A 173 -19.98 -23.14 29.35
N ALA A 174 -20.29 -24.05 30.29
CA ALA A 174 -21.65 -24.56 30.55
C ALA A 174 -22.68 -23.51 31.04
N LYS A 175 -22.36 -22.22 30.93
CA LYS A 175 -23.19 -21.03 31.10
C LYS A 175 -22.74 -20.03 30.04
N PRO A 176 -23.63 -19.27 29.37
CA PRO A 176 -23.24 -18.23 28.44
C PRO A 176 -22.24 -17.31 29.14
N GLY A 177 -20.99 -17.42 28.72
CA GLY A 177 -19.88 -16.65 29.25
C GLY A 177 -19.52 -15.54 28.27
N PRO A 178 -18.62 -14.63 28.64
CA PRO A 178 -18.15 -13.53 27.77
C PRO A 178 -17.55 -13.99 26.42
N GLY A 179 -17.39 -15.30 26.20
CA GLY A 179 -16.90 -15.91 24.97
C GLY A 179 -17.93 -16.18 23.87
N ASP A 180 -19.23 -16.12 24.19
CA ASP A 180 -20.32 -16.34 23.23
C ASP A 180 -20.84 -15.02 22.64
N VAL A 181 -20.27 -13.88 23.06
CA VAL A 181 -20.67 -12.54 22.62
C VAL A 181 -19.87 -12.18 21.37
N PRO A 182 -20.51 -11.94 20.22
CA PRO A 182 -19.82 -11.44 19.05
C PRO A 182 -19.07 -10.15 19.38
N GLU A 183 -17.88 -9.99 18.80
CA GLU A 183 -17.13 -8.76 18.96
C GLU A 183 -17.88 -7.59 18.32
N GLU A 184 -17.87 -6.44 18.98
CA GLU A 184 -18.42 -5.19 18.47
C GLU A 184 -17.36 -4.38 17.72
N LEU A 185 -17.81 -3.59 16.75
CA LEU A 185 -16.94 -2.71 16.00
C LEU A 185 -16.35 -1.65 16.94
N ILE A 186 -15.02 -1.52 16.97
CA ILE A 186 -14.35 -0.53 17.84
C ILE A 186 -14.84 0.89 17.51
N ASP A 187 -15.08 1.69 18.55
CA ASP A 187 -15.54 3.07 18.38
C ASP A 187 -14.48 3.94 17.68
N PRO A 188 -14.88 4.90 16.80
CA PRO A 188 -13.94 5.78 16.12
C PRO A 188 -13.03 6.62 17.03
N SER A 189 -13.41 6.84 18.29
CA SER A 189 -12.58 7.54 19.29
C SER A 189 -11.48 6.64 19.85
N GLU A 190 -11.74 5.35 19.99
CA GLU A 190 -10.82 4.37 20.55
C GLU A 190 -9.81 3.88 19.50
N ILE A 191 -10.26 3.72 18.25
CA ILE A 191 -9.41 3.23 17.15
C ILE A 191 -8.18 4.12 16.91
N VAL A 192 -8.27 5.42 17.25
CA VAL A 192 -7.18 6.39 17.08
C VAL A 192 -5.93 5.97 17.86
N SER A 193 -6.08 5.27 18.98
CA SER A 193 -4.96 4.76 19.78
C SER A 193 -4.14 3.68 19.06
N TYR A 194 -4.74 2.97 18.10
CA TYR A 194 -4.07 1.95 17.28
C TYR A 194 -3.39 2.52 16.04
N LEU A 195 -3.65 3.79 15.70
CA LEU A 195 -3.04 4.48 14.56
C LEU A 195 -1.63 4.95 14.90
N ILE A 196 -0.69 4.01 14.89
CA ILE A 196 0.71 4.25 15.25
C ILE A 196 1.61 4.07 14.03
N ALA A 197 2.58 4.97 13.87
CA ALA A 197 3.61 4.83 12.84
C ALA A 197 4.72 3.85 13.31
N PRO A 198 5.11 2.86 12.48
CA PRO A 198 6.16 1.91 12.82
C PRO A 198 7.54 2.59 12.83
N ASN A 199 8.49 1.99 13.55
CA ASN A 199 9.88 2.42 13.51
C ASN A 199 10.61 1.69 12.38
N GLY A 200 10.49 2.23 11.17
CA GLY A 200 11.01 1.59 9.97
C GLY A 200 10.14 0.41 9.58
N LEU A 201 10.71 -0.79 9.61
CA LEU A 201 9.98 -2.04 9.35
C LEU A 201 9.59 -2.77 10.66
N ASP A 202 9.93 -2.19 11.82
CA ASP A 202 9.59 -2.78 13.11
C ASP A 202 8.17 -2.42 13.55
N MET A 203 7.38 -3.46 13.82
CA MET A 203 5.97 -3.40 14.24
C MET A 203 5.79 -3.60 15.75
N SER A 204 6.87 -3.77 16.52
CA SER A 204 6.83 -4.08 17.95
C SER A 204 5.96 -3.12 18.77
N GLY A 205 6.01 -1.82 18.48
CA GLY A 205 5.19 -0.81 19.17
C GLY A 205 3.69 -0.89 18.88
N ILE A 206 3.31 -1.42 17.71
CA ILE A 206 1.91 -1.66 17.34
C ILE A 206 1.43 -2.97 17.98
N LEU A 207 2.26 -4.01 17.96
CA LEU A 207 1.98 -5.30 18.61
C LEU A 207 1.86 -5.18 20.14
N ALA A 208 2.46 -4.15 20.73
CA ALA A 208 2.35 -3.88 22.16
C ALA A 208 1.01 -3.23 22.57
N GLN A 209 0.16 -2.85 21.61
CA GLN A 209 -1.16 -2.30 21.93
C GLN A 209 -2.08 -3.39 22.49
N PRO A 210 -3.01 -3.05 23.40
CA PRO A 210 -3.96 -4.00 23.97
C PRO A 210 -4.78 -4.69 22.88
N GLY A 211 -5.02 -6.00 23.00
CA GLY A 211 -5.85 -6.75 22.05
C GLY A 211 -5.26 -6.96 20.65
N VAL A 212 -4.07 -6.41 20.34
CA VAL A 212 -3.45 -6.66 19.02
C VAL A 212 -2.88 -8.06 18.95
N GLU A 213 -3.47 -8.90 18.11
CA GLU A 213 -2.98 -10.25 17.83
C GLU A 213 -1.97 -10.28 16.68
N GLU A 214 -2.19 -9.46 15.66
CA GLU A 214 -1.36 -9.41 14.45
C GLU A 214 -1.20 -7.97 13.97
N ALA A 215 0.03 -7.60 13.60
CA ALA A 215 0.29 -6.36 12.87
C ALA A 215 1.30 -6.63 11.75
N ARG A 216 0.95 -6.24 10.53
CA ARG A 216 1.80 -6.47 9.35
C ARG A 216 1.83 -5.29 8.39
N ILE A 217 2.97 -5.11 7.74
CA ILE A 217 3.12 -4.20 6.60
C ILE A 217 2.70 -4.98 5.35
N ILE A 218 1.63 -4.54 4.69
CA ILE A 218 1.13 -5.15 3.46
C ILE A 218 2.01 -4.77 2.27
N THR A 219 2.33 -3.49 2.17
CA THR A 219 3.22 -2.96 1.14
C THR A 219 3.82 -1.63 1.59
N THR A 220 4.95 -1.28 0.99
CA THR A 220 5.61 0.01 1.11
C THR A 220 5.51 0.78 -0.21
N GLY A 221 5.64 2.11 -0.18
CA GLY A 221 5.69 2.93 -1.40
C GLY A 221 4.32 3.41 -1.89
N LEU A 222 3.33 3.48 -0.99
CA LEU A 222 2.05 4.13 -1.30
C LEU A 222 2.16 5.64 -1.06
N LEU A 223 1.46 6.38 -1.90
CA LEU A 223 1.29 7.82 -1.78
C LEU A 223 -0.01 8.16 -1.05
N TRP A 224 -1.10 7.48 -1.41
CA TRP A 224 -2.44 7.91 -1.05
C TRP A 224 -3.35 6.72 -0.74
N PHE A 225 -4.20 6.91 0.26
CA PHE A 225 -5.26 5.99 0.63
C PHE A 225 -6.47 6.78 1.08
N LYS A 226 -7.56 6.63 0.33
CA LYS A 226 -8.83 7.25 0.63
C LYS A 226 -9.97 6.26 0.53
N VAL A 227 -10.95 6.49 1.38
CA VAL A 227 -12.12 5.65 1.50
C VAL A 227 -13.34 6.55 1.44
N ALA A 228 -14.16 6.35 0.41
CA ALA A 228 -15.41 7.06 0.20
C ALA A 228 -16.58 6.08 0.12
N PRO A 229 -17.83 6.53 0.33
CA PRO A 229 -18.98 5.73 -0.06
C PRO A 229 -18.96 5.44 -1.56
N ALA A 230 -19.36 4.23 -1.97
CA ALA A 230 -19.34 3.85 -3.37
C ALA A 230 -20.33 4.69 -4.20
N PRO A 231 -19.95 5.13 -5.41
CA PRO A 231 -20.88 5.78 -6.33
C PRO A 231 -22.08 4.89 -6.62
N GLY A 232 -23.29 5.40 -6.36
CA GLY A 232 -24.55 4.67 -6.58
C GLY A 232 -25.00 3.74 -5.44
N ALA A 233 -24.18 3.54 -4.40
CA ALA A 233 -24.57 2.79 -3.20
C ALA A 233 -23.93 3.43 -1.94
N PRO A 234 -24.36 4.65 -1.55
CA PRO A 234 -23.67 5.43 -0.51
C PRO A 234 -23.80 4.84 0.90
N THR A 235 -24.79 3.99 1.16
CA THR A 235 -24.98 3.30 2.44
C THR A 235 -24.50 1.86 2.43
N ALA A 236 -24.41 1.26 1.24
CA ALA A 236 -24.15 -0.17 1.08
C ALA A 236 -22.80 -0.47 0.43
N GLY A 237 -22.10 0.50 -0.17
CA GLY A 237 -20.84 0.24 -0.87
C GLY A 237 -19.70 1.13 -0.40
N LEU A 238 -18.48 0.63 -0.55
CA LEU A 238 -17.26 1.34 -0.24
C LEU A 238 -16.43 1.52 -1.51
N GLU A 239 -15.90 2.71 -1.75
CA GLU A 239 -14.88 2.97 -2.76
C GLU A 239 -13.54 3.25 -2.09
N VAL A 240 -12.52 2.54 -2.54
CA VAL A 240 -11.15 2.68 -2.09
C VAL A 240 -10.30 3.25 -3.23
N ASP A 241 -9.68 4.42 -3.00
CA ASP A 241 -8.70 5.05 -3.89
C ASP A 241 -7.29 4.87 -3.31
N LEU A 242 -6.51 3.98 -3.93
CA LEU A 242 -5.09 3.81 -3.66
C LEU A 242 -4.27 4.47 -4.74
N ARG A 243 -3.22 5.20 -4.36
CA ARG A 243 -2.25 5.74 -5.34
C ARG A 243 -0.81 5.48 -4.95
N ALA A 244 0.03 5.26 -5.95
CA ALA A 244 1.46 5.05 -5.83
C ALA A 244 2.19 5.85 -6.91
N LEU A 245 3.33 6.44 -6.55
CA LEU A 245 4.16 7.20 -7.48
C LEU A 245 5.22 6.27 -8.10
N ALA A 246 5.45 6.38 -9.41
CA ALA A 246 6.65 5.84 -10.03
C ALA A 246 7.88 6.69 -9.64
N ILE A 247 8.42 6.48 -8.43
CA ILE A 247 9.42 7.35 -7.78
C ILE A 247 10.69 7.54 -8.62
N LYS A 248 11.25 6.47 -9.20
CA LYS A 248 12.51 6.55 -9.98
C LYS A 248 12.33 7.34 -11.28
N GLU A 249 11.15 7.27 -11.88
CA GLU A 249 10.79 8.08 -13.06
C GLU A 249 10.49 9.54 -12.66
N ALA A 250 9.72 9.72 -11.59
CA ALA A 250 9.26 11.03 -11.13
C ALA A 250 10.39 11.90 -10.61
N SER A 251 11.31 11.35 -9.82
CA SER A 251 12.47 12.06 -9.26
C SER A 251 13.40 12.68 -10.32
N LYS A 252 13.30 12.28 -11.59
CA LYS A 252 14.05 12.88 -12.70
C LYS A 252 13.48 14.21 -13.19
N VAL A 253 12.22 14.51 -12.87
CA VAL A 253 11.47 15.63 -13.45
C VAL A 253 10.82 16.50 -12.37
N VAL A 254 10.43 15.92 -11.24
CA VAL A 254 9.77 16.62 -10.14
C VAL A 254 10.51 16.42 -8.81
N PRO A 255 10.53 17.44 -7.93
CA PRO A 255 11.11 17.34 -6.60
C PRO A 255 10.19 16.54 -5.67
N VAL A 256 10.27 15.21 -5.78
CA VAL A 256 9.53 14.25 -4.94
C VAL A 256 9.79 14.55 -3.47
N GLY A 257 8.73 14.55 -2.65
CA GLY A 257 8.84 14.85 -1.22
C GLY A 257 8.88 16.34 -0.87
N SER A 258 8.79 17.26 -1.83
CA SER A 258 8.67 18.70 -1.55
C SER A 258 7.44 19.36 -2.16
N ILE A 259 6.85 18.75 -3.20
CA ILE A 259 5.62 19.21 -3.85
C ILE A 259 4.57 18.11 -3.85
N SER A 260 3.30 18.49 -3.95
CA SER A 260 2.22 17.51 -4.15
C SER A 260 2.44 16.78 -5.47
N VAL A 261 2.38 15.46 -5.41
CA VAL A 261 2.49 14.55 -6.56
C VAL A 261 1.19 13.77 -6.79
N LEU A 262 0.09 14.18 -6.13
CA LEU A 262 -1.19 13.46 -6.17
C LEU A 262 -1.74 13.25 -7.59
N ASN A 263 -1.56 14.27 -8.43
CA ASN A 263 -2.06 14.34 -9.79
C ASN A 263 -0.92 14.36 -10.83
N ASP A 264 0.31 14.00 -10.42
CA ASP A 264 1.41 13.85 -11.38
C ASP A 264 1.09 12.70 -12.36
N PRO A 265 1.39 12.83 -13.66
CA PRO A 265 1.16 11.76 -14.64
C PRO A 265 1.84 10.44 -14.32
N LYS A 266 2.84 10.44 -13.43
CA LYS A 266 3.57 9.25 -12.97
C LYS A 266 2.98 8.66 -11.69
N THR A 267 1.93 9.27 -11.15
CA THR A 267 1.13 8.71 -10.07
C THR A 267 0.08 7.80 -10.66
N LEU A 268 0.22 6.50 -10.37
CA LEU A 268 -0.73 5.48 -10.75
C LEU A 268 -1.81 5.39 -9.67
N SER A 269 -3.06 5.21 -10.10
CA SER A 269 -4.20 4.99 -9.21
C SER A 269 -4.79 3.60 -9.43
N SER A 270 -5.27 3.02 -8.34
CA SER A 270 -6.09 1.82 -8.34
C SER A 270 -7.32 2.11 -7.50
N VAL A 271 -8.39 2.51 -8.17
CA VAL A 271 -9.71 2.70 -7.56
C VAL A 271 -10.51 1.41 -7.72
N PHE A 272 -11.13 0.97 -6.63
CA PHE A 272 -12.04 -0.16 -6.67
C PHE A 272 -13.17 0.04 -5.67
N SER A 273 -14.36 -0.37 -6.09
CA SER A 273 -15.54 -0.38 -5.23
C SER A 273 -15.82 -1.80 -4.76
N LEU A 274 -16.27 -1.89 -3.53
CA LEU A 274 -16.75 -3.10 -2.89
C LEU A 274 -18.23 -2.91 -2.68
N PHE A 275 -19.00 -3.82 -3.25
CA PHE A 275 -20.41 -3.91 -3.01
C PHE A 275 -20.67 -5.23 -2.30
N PRO A 276 -21.55 -5.21 -1.32
CA PRO A 276 -21.96 -6.39 -0.65
C PRO A 276 -22.66 -7.36 -1.59
N ARG A 277 -22.40 -8.64 -1.39
CA ARG A 277 -23.16 -9.70 -2.05
C ARG A 277 -24.48 -9.83 -1.29
N ASN A 278 -25.57 -9.50 -1.99
CA ASN A 278 -26.93 -9.86 -1.58
C ASN A 278 -27.05 -11.33 -1.19
#